data_AF-F8JFT6-F1
#
_entry.id   AF-F8JFT6-F1
#
_cell.length_a   1.000
_cell.length_b   1.000
_cell.length_c   1.000
_cell.angle_alpha   90.00
_cell.angle_beta   90.00
_cell.angle_gamma   90.00
#
_symmetry.space_group_name_H-M   'P 1'
#
loop_
_entity.id
_entity.type
_entity.pdbx_description
1 polymer ?
#
loop_
_entity_poly.entity_id
_entity_poly.type
_entity_poly.pdbx_seq_one_letter_code
_entity_poly.pdbx_strand_id
1 'polypeptide(L)'
;MSKGKQLWPGDEMLNFFRAHIRRETSLDAETAEKLAASLTKSVNRMLVWEVPADLPEAAATPPSPPKIESEIAVQERHDRAENFNPYLFSALVALAKHGRDGLMLRLKDIKSAENLRAFAEAQHVPVDASLKRTDDIRKAIVAGVERRLADRKAAAS
;
A
#
# COMPACT_ATOMS: atom_id res chain seq x y z
N MET A 1 12.60 15.14 -8.34
CA MET A 1 12.72 13.68 -8.08
C MET A 1 13.59 13.49 -6.85
N SER A 2 13.01 13.47 -5.65
CA SER A 2 13.77 13.30 -4.42
C SER A 2 14.12 11.83 -4.23
N LYS A 3 15.41 11.47 -4.24
CA LYS A 3 15.86 10.10 -3.97
C LYS A 3 15.84 9.88 -2.45
N GLY A 4 14.92 9.05 -1.96
CA GLY A 4 14.89 8.68 -0.55
C GLY A 4 16.18 7.98 -0.10
N LYS A 5 16.73 8.37 1.06
CA LYS A 5 17.89 7.72 1.67
C LYS A 5 17.40 6.51 2.47
N GLN A 6 17.97 5.35 2.20
CA GLN A 6 17.71 4.15 2.99
C GLN A 6 18.67 4.14 4.19
N LEU A 7 18.10 3.98 5.39
CA LEU A 7 18.84 3.84 6.63
C LEU A 7 18.66 2.43 7.18
N TRP A 8 19.77 1.85 7.62
CA TRP A 8 19.84 0.55 8.28
C TRP A 8 19.97 0.72 9.80
N PRO A 9 19.69 -0.31 10.60
CA PRO A 9 19.79 -0.22 12.06
C PRO A 9 21.25 0.08 12.45
N GLY A 10 21.47 1.15 13.20
CA GLY A 10 22.80 1.65 13.54
C GLY A 10 22.79 3.15 13.88
N ASP A 11 23.97 3.75 13.97
CA ASP A 11 24.14 5.15 14.42
C ASP A 11 23.36 6.16 13.57
N GLU A 12 23.25 5.95 12.26
CA GLU A 12 22.50 6.86 11.38
C GLU A 12 20.99 6.85 11.67
N MET A 13 20.41 5.67 11.91
CA MET A 13 18.99 5.53 12.25
C MET A 13 18.70 6.05 13.66
N LEU A 14 19.61 5.79 14.61
CA LEU A 14 19.52 6.30 15.97
C LEU A 14 19.53 7.83 15.99
N ASN A 15 20.47 8.44 15.27
CA ASN A 15 20.59 9.89 15.16
C ASN A 15 19.35 10.52 14.50
N PHE A 16 18.76 9.84 13.51
CA PHE A 16 17.52 10.28 12.88
C PHE A 16 16.37 10.33 13.90
N PHE A 17 16.12 9.24 14.63
CA PHE A 17 15.06 9.22 15.65
C PHE A 17 15.29 10.24 16.76
N ARG A 18 16.54 10.35 17.23
CA ARG A 18 16.91 11.33 18.27
C ARG A 18 16.64 12.76 17.83
N ALA A 19 17.02 13.12 16.60
CA ALA A 19 16.80 14.47 16.08
C ALA A 19 15.30 14.79 15.95
N HIS A 20 14.50 13.82 15.50
CA HIS A 20 13.07 14.01 15.28
C HIS A 20 12.28 14.06 16.60
N ILE A 21 12.55 13.13 17.52
CA ILE A 21 11.88 13.08 18.84
C ILE A 21 12.16 14.37 19.64
N ARG A 22 13.40 14.87 19.63
CA ARG A 22 13.75 16.12 20.32
C ARG A 22 13.11 17.36 19.71
N ARG A 23 12.80 17.32 18.41
CA ARG A 23 12.18 18.46 17.72
C ARG A 23 10.69 18.57 18.02
N GLU A 24 10.00 17.44 18.19
CA GLU A 24 8.53 17.40 18.28
C GLU A 24 8.00 17.13 19.69
N THR A 25 8.83 16.73 20.64
CA THR A 25 8.38 16.35 21.99
C THR A 25 9.09 17.13 23.09
N SER A 26 8.36 17.42 24.17
CA SER A 26 8.91 17.97 25.43
C SER A 26 9.46 16.88 26.35
N LEU A 27 9.88 15.74 25.79
CA LEU A 27 10.38 14.61 26.58
C LEU A 27 11.73 14.95 27.21
N ASP A 28 11.98 14.40 28.40
CA ASP A 28 13.29 14.49 29.02
C ASP A 28 14.36 13.76 28.19
N ALA A 29 15.60 14.23 28.29
CA ALA A 29 16.69 13.75 27.43
C ALA A 29 16.95 12.24 27.59
N GLU A 30 16.76 11.68 28.78
CA GLU A 30 17.01 10.27 29.06
C GLU A 30 15.92 9.38 28.42
N THR A 31 14.66 9.78 28.54
CA THR A 31 13.52 9.09 27.89
C THR A 31 13.62 9.17 26.37
N ALA A 32 14.02 10.32 25.83
CA ALA A 32 14.21 10.48 24.39
C ALA A 32 15.30 9.53 23.83
N GLU A 33 16.43 9.35 24.53
CA GLU A 33 17.47 8.38 24.13
C GLU A 33 16.97 6.94 24.23
N LYS A 34 16.30 6.57 25.33
CA LYS A 34 15.75 5.21 25.51
C LYS A 34 14.75 4.86 24.40
N LEU A 35 13.90 5.82 24.04
CA LEU A 35 12.92 5.64 22.98
C LEU A 35 13.58 5.52 21.61
N ALA A 36 14.54 6.39 21.28
CA ALA A 36 15.28 6.31 20.02
C ALA A 36 16.04 4.98 19.89
N ALA A 37 16.68 4.51 20.96
CA ALA A 37 17.38 3.23 20.99
C ALA A 37 16.41 2.04 20.84
N SER A 38 15.24 2.10 21.48
CA SER A 38 14.22 1.06 21.35
C SER A 38 13.67 1.00 19.92
N LEU A 39 13.35 2.14 19.32
CA LEU A 39 12.86 2.22 17.94
C LEU A 39 13.91 1.70 16.95
N THR A 40 15.18 2.05 17.15
CA THR A 40 16.29 1.57 16.31
C THR A 40 16.44 0.06 16.36
N LYS A 41 16.23 -0.57 17.53
CA LYS A 41 16.28 -2.04 17.66
C LYS A 41 15.07 -2.75 17.03
N SER A 42 13.92 -2.08 17.00
CA SER A 42 12.67 -2.66 16.47
C SER A 42 12.50 -2.50 14.96
N VAL A 43 13.27 -1.63 14.33
CA VAL A 43 13.16 -1.33 12.89
C VAL A 43 14.30 -2.01 12.14
N ASN A 44 13.96 -2.85 11.15
CA ASN A 44 14.96 -3.56 10.32
C ASN A 44 15.48 -2.70 9.15
N ARG A 45 14.66 -1.77 8.66
CA ARG A 45 15.00 -0.88 7.53
C ARG A 45 14.08 0.33 7.52
N MET A 46 14.63 1.52 7.29
CA MET A 46 13.87 2.77 7.18
C MET A 46 14.19 3.47 5.86
N LEU A 47 13.16 4.03 5.22
CA LEU A 47 13.31 4.88 4.04
C LEU A 47 12.96 6.31 4.45
N VAL A 48 13.95 7.20 4.40
CA VAL A 48 13.78 8.62 4.77
C VAL A 48 13.71 9.45 3.51
N TRP A 49 12.68 10.29 3.41
CA TRP A 49 12.53 11.26 2.33
C TRP A 49 12.81 12.66 2.88
N GLU A 50 13.66 13.41 2.20
CA GLU A 50 13.79 14.84 2.46
C GLU A 50 12.62 15.54 1.79
N VAL A 51 11.64 15.97 2.61
CA VAL A 51 10.63 16.92 2.18
C VAL A 51 11.31 18.30 2.18
N PRO A 52 11.43 18.99 1.03
CA PRO A 52 12.00 20.33 1.01
C PRO A 52 11.16 21.23 1.93
N ALA A 53 11.85 21.99 2.78
CA ALA A 53 11.27 22.82 3.83
C ALA A 53 10.62 24.11 3.29
N ASP A 54 9.83 23.99 2.22
CA ASP A 54 9.07 25.09 1.65
C ASP A 54 7.58 24.75 1.68
N LEU A 55 7.01 24.82 2.88
CA LEU A 55 5.60 25.12 3.07
C LEU A 55 5.49 26.04 4.28
N PRO A 56 5.42 27.38 4.09
CA PRO A 56 4.99 28.26 5.16
C PRO A 56 3.53 27.93 5.51
N GLU A 57 3.31 27.78 6.81
CA GLU A 57 2.02 27.57 7.43
C GLU A 57 1.14 28.84 7.32
N ALA A 58 -0.10 28.63 6.87
CA ALA A 58 -1.30 29.47 7.02
C ALA A 58 -1.40 30.85 6.31
N ALA A 59 -2.36 30.99 5.37
CA ALA A 59 -3.52 31.92 5.47
C ALA A 59 -4.38 31.99 4.17
N ALA A 60 -5.70 31.77 4.33
CA ALA A 60 -6.87 32.37 3.63
C ALA A 60 -7.07 32.29 2.07
N THR A 61 -8.32 32.00 1.69
CA THR A 61 -8.95 31.79 0.36
C THR A 61 -9.40 33.11 -0.36
N PRO A 62 -10.17 33.14 -1.50
CA PRO A 62 -9.88 32.82 -2.93
C PRO A 62 -10.40 33.96 -3.92
N PRO A 63 -10.52 33.83 -5.29
CA PRO A 63 -11.53 33.01 -6.01
C PRO A 63 -11.14 32.34 -7.39
N SER A 64 -11.41 31.02 -7.49
CA SER A 64 -11.95 30.08 -8.54
C SER A 64 -12.13 30.41 -10.05
N PRO A 65 -12.44 29.43 -10.99
CA PRO A 65 -12.49 27.92 -10.96
C PRO A 65 -12.00 27.19 -12.29
N PRO A 66 -12.17 25.85 -12.54
CA PRO A 66 -12.45 24.69 -11.67
C PRO A 66 -11.43 23.53 -11.81
N LYS A 67 -10.88 23.02 -10.70
CA LYS A 67 -10.15 21.72 -10.63
C LYS A 67 -10.74 20.75 -9.59
N ILE A 68 -11.80 21.19 -8.93
CA ILE A 68 -12.36 20.61 -7.70
C ILE A 68 -13.09 19.28 -7.99
N GLU A 69 -13.67 19.10 -9.17
CA GLU A 69 -14.37 17.85 -9.51
C GLU A 69 -13.43 16.64 -9.61
N SER A 70 -12.16 16.87 -9.97
CA SER A 70 -11.18 15.79 -10.16
C SER A 70 -10.59 15.29 -8.84
N GLU A 71 -10.35 16.18 -7.89
CA GLU A 71 -9.79 15.81 -6.57
C GLU A 71 -10.86 15.24 -5.64
N ILE A 72 -12.11 15.73 -5.68
CA ILE A 72 -13.20 15.14 -4.90
C ILE A 72 -13.51 13.71 -5.40
N ALA A 73 -13.49 13.46 -6.71
CA ALA A 73 -13.71 12.13 -7.27
C ALA A 73 -12.57 11.12 -6.99
N VAL A 74 -11.37 11.62 -6.63
CA VAL A 74 -10.23 10.78 -6.22
C VAL A 74 -10.27 10.57 -4.71
N GLN A 75 -10.61 11.59 -3.94
CA GLN A 75 -10.74 11.50 -2.49
C GLN A 75 -11.97 10.66 -2.07
N GLU A 76 -13.14 10.81 -2.69
CA GLU A 76 -14.31 9.96 -2.42
C GLU A 76 -14.09 8.50 -2.84
N ARG A 77 -13.26 8.23 -3.87
CA ARG A 77 -12.83 6.86 -4.21
C ARG A 77 -11.89 6.28 -3.14
N HIS A 78 -11.06 7.12 -2.54
CA HIS A 78 -10.13 6.75 -1.49
C HIS A 78 -10.83 6.53 -0.14
N ASP A 79 -11.83 7.37 0.19
CA ASP A 79 -12.57 7.30 1.45
C ASP A 79 -13.60 6.15 1.47
N ARG A 80 -14.19 5.79 0.32
CA ARG A 80 -14.99 4.54 0.20
C ARG A 80 -14.14 3.26 0.26
N ALA A 81 -12.83 3.40 0.09
CA ALA A 81 -11.83 2.34 0.12
C ALA A 81 -11.11 2.19 1.47
N GLU A 82 -11.47 2.96 2.51
CA GLU A 82 -10.79 2.98 3.82
C GLU A 82 -10.57 1.60 4.49
N ASN A 83 -11.32 0.56 4.11
CA ASN A 83 -11.15 -0.80 4.65
C ASN A 83 -10.72 -1.87 3.62
N PHE A 84 -10.41 -1.52 2.37
CA PHE A 84 -10.03 -2.51 1.36
C PHE A 84 -8.52 -2.53 1.11
N ASN A 85 -7.86 -3.62 1.52
CA ASN A 85 -6.45 -3.84 1.24
C ASN A 85 -6.28 -4.90 0.11
N PRO A 86 -5.75 -4.54 -1.08
CA PRO A 86 -5.59 -5.45 -2.21
C PRO A 86 -4.49 -6.51 -2.01
N TYR A 87 -3.71 -6.40 -0.92
CA TYR A 87 -2.66 -7.34 -0.52
C TYR A 87 -3.07 -8.22 0.67
N LEU A 88 -4.34 -8.24 1.07
CA LEU A 88 -4.84 -9.07 2.19
C LEU A 88 -4.46 -10.55 2.07
N PHE A 89 -4.38 -11.06 0.85
CA PHE A 89 -3.90 -12.42 0.57
C PHE A 89 -3.31 -12.50 -0.83
N SER A 90 -2.39 -13.46 -1.04
CA SER A 90 -1.86 -13.74 -2.37
C SER A 90 -2.78 -14.71 -3.13
N ALA A 91 -3.19 -14.32 -4.34
CA ALA A 91 -4.05 -15.15 -5.17
C ALA A 91 -3.38 -16.49 -5.55
N LEU A 92 -2.07 -16.47 -5.84
CA LEU A 92 -1.29 -17.66 -6.15
C LEU A 92 -1.20 -18.62 -4.96
N VAL A 93 -0.95 -18.11 -3.76
CA VAL A 93 -0.85 -18.94 -2.54
C VAL A 93 -2.21 -19.53 -2.18
N ALA A 94 -3.27 -18.73 -2.29
CA ALA A 94 -4.64 -19.20 -2.06
C ALA A 94 -5.03 -20.32 -3.05
N LEU A 95 -4.70 -20.15 -4.34
CA LEU A 95 -4.94 -21.18 -5.36
C LEU A 95 -4.11 -22.44 -5.08
N ALA A 96 -2.84 -22.31 -4.75
CA ALA A 96 -1.96 -23.46 -4.51
C ALA A 96 -2.35 -24.28 -3.28
N LYS A 97 -2.82 -23.63 -2.20
CA LYS A 97 -3.15 -24.31 -0.94
C LYS A 97 -4.59 -24.81 -0.87
N HIS A 98 -5.53 -24.06 -1.42
CA HIS A 98 -6.96 -24.32 -1.25
C HIS A 98 -7.69 -24.55 -2.58
N GLY A 99 -6.95 -24.59 -3.68
CA GLY A 99 -7.50 -24.78 -5.01
C GLY A 99 -8.36 -23.62 -5.49
N ARG A 100 -9.03 -23.87 -6.60
CA ARG A 100 -9.93 -22.93 -7.25
C ARG A 100 -11.02 -22.41 -6.32
N ASP A 101 -11.68 -23.32 -5.60
CA ASP A 101 -12.83 -22.99 -4.75
C ASP A 101 -12.42 -22.13 -3.54
N GLY A 102 -11.25 -22.40 -2.95
CA GLY A 102 -10.73 -21.60 -1.84
C GLY A 102 -10.38 -20.17 -2.24
N LEU A 103 -9.77 -19.97 -3.42
CA LEU A 103 -9.54 -18.63 -3.98
C LEU A 103 -10.86 -17.93 -4.28
N MET A 104 -11.81 -18.65 -4.88
CA MET A 104 -13.13 -18.13 -5.22
C MET A 104 -13.89 -17.66 -3.98
N LEU A 105 -13.79 -18.38 -2.86
CA LEU A 105 -14.41 -18.00 -1.59
C LEU A 105 -13.85 -16.67 -1.06
N ARG A 106 -12.52 -16.51 -1.05
CA ARG A 106 -11.87 -15.26 -0.62
C ARG A 106 -12.22 -14.06 -1.51
N LEU A 107 -12.38 -14.29 -2.82
CA LEU A 107 -12.80 -13.26 -3.76
C LEU A 107 -14.28 -12.85 -3.60
N LYS A 108 -15.13 -13.68 -2.99
CA LYS A 108 -16.54 -13.33 -2.70
C LYS A 108 -16.65 -12.25 -1.63
N ASP A 109 -15.70 -12.20 -0.69
CA ASP A 109 -15.65 -11.16 0.36
C ASP A 109 -15.44 -9.76 -0.23
N ILE A 110 -14.85 -9.69 -1.44
CA ILE A 110 -14.68 -8.45 -2.19
C ILE A 110 -15.97 -8.17 -2.97
N LYS A 111 -16.76 -7.21 -2.47
CA LYS A 111 -18.10 -6.89 -3.00
C LYS A 111 -18.08 -5.88 -4.15
N SER A 112 -17.03 -5.07 -4.28
CA SER A 112 -16.92 -4.05 -5.32
C SER A 112 -16.12 -4.55 -6.53
N ALA A 113 -16.61 -4.24 -7.73
CA ALA A 113 -15.91 -4.50 -8.99
C ALA A 113 -14.58 -3.72 -9.08
N GLU A 114 -14.55 -2.51 -8.53
CA GLU A 114 -13.35 -1.67 -8.45
C GLU A 114 -12.29 -2.33 -7.57
N ASN A 115 -12.68 -2.80 -6.39
CA ASN A 115 -11.78 -3.48 -5.46
C ASN A 115 -11.25 -4.81 -6.04
N LEU A 116 -12.06 -5.54 -6.78
CA LEU A 116 -11.62 -6.76 -7.48
C LEU A 116 -10.57 -6.46 -8.56
N ARG A 117 -10.71 -5.34 -9.28
CA ARG A 117 -9.71 -4.91 -10.27
C ARG A 117 -8.43 -4.44 -9.60
N ALA A 118 -8.53 -3.66 -8.53
CA ALA A 118 -7.39 -3.26 -7.72
C ALA A 118 -6.63 -4.48 -7.15
N PHE A 119 -7.36 -5.51 -6.72
CA PHE A 119 -6.76 -6.79 -6.32
C PHE A 119 -6.03 -7.48 -7.48
N ALA A 120 -6.68 -7.58 -8.66
CA ALA A 120 -6.08 -8.19 -9.83
C ALA A 120 -4.79 -7.48 -10.26
N GLU A 121 -4.81 -6.15 -10.29
CA GLU A 121 -3.67 -5.30 -10.62
C GLU A 121 -2.52 -5.47 -9.63
N ALA A 122 -2.81 -5.43 -8.32
CA ALA A 122 -1.83 -5.63 -7.27
C ALA A 122 -1.14 -7.00 -7.35
N GLN A 123 -1.85 -8.03 -7.81
CA GLN A 123 -1.31 -9.38 -8.02
C GLN A 123 -0.73 -9.57 -9.44
N HIS A 124 -0.71 -8.53 -10.28
CA HIS A 124 -0.33 -8.56 -11.70
C HIS A 124 -1.08 -9.64 -12.51
N VAL A 125 -2.36 -9.85 -12.20
CA VAL A 125 -3.23 -10.78 -12.91
C VAL A 125 -3.97 -10.01 -14.00
N PRO A 126 -3.81 -10.36 -15.29
CA PRO A 126 -4.52 -9.68 -16.35
C PRO A 126 -6.02 -9.98 -16.27
N VAL A 127 -6.84 -8.93 -16.24
CA VAL A 127 -8.30 -9.01 -16.28
C VAL A 127 -8.80 -8.00 -17.30
N ASP A 128 -9.77 -8.41 -18.12
CA ASP A 128 -10.37 -7.55 -19.15
C ASP A 128 -11.14 -6.39 -18.50
N ALA A 129 -10.79 -5.17 -18.90
CA ALA A 129 -11.41 -3.93 -18.41
C ALA A 129 -12.90 -3.81 -18.79
N SER A 130 -13.34 -4.53 -19.84
CA SER A 130 -14.71 -4.57 -20.34
C SER A 130 -15.66 -5.32 -19.40
N LEU A 131 -15.13 -6.16 -18.48
CA LEU A 131 -15.92 -6.93 -17.54
C LEU A 131 -16.50 -6.03 -16.45
N LYS A 132 -17.83 -5.87 -16.44
CA LYS A 132 -18.55 -5.03 -15.45
C LYS A 132 -19.12 -5.82 -14.27
N ARG A 133 -19.41 -7.11 -14.46
CA ARG A 133 -20.03 -7.95 -13.43
C ARG A 133 -18.95 -8.49 -12.49
N THR A 134 -19.19 -8.39 -11.19
CA THR A 134 -18.26 -8.86 -10.15
C THR A 134 -17.95 -10.36 -10.30
N ASP A 135 -18.94 -11.20 -10.57
CA ASP A 135 -18.70 -12.64 -10.77
C ASP A 135 -17.82 -12.97 -11.97
N ASP A 136 -17.96 -12.21 -13.06
CA ASP A 136 -17.13 -12.42 -14.26
C ASP A 136 -15.70 -11.96 -14.01
N ILE A 137 -15.52 -10.84 -13.29
CA ILE A 137 -14.20 -10.37 -12.84
C ILE A 137 -13.54 -11.42 -11.94
N ARG A 138 -14.27 -11.99 -10.97
CA ARG A 138 -13.73 -13.03 -10.09
C ARG A 138 -13.30 -14.27 -10.86
N LYS A 139 -14.12 -14.75 -11.81
CA LYS A 139 -13.77 -15.88 -12.68
C LYS A 139 -12.52 -15.59 -13.51
N ALA A 140 -12.40 -14.38 -14.05
CA ALA A 140 -11.23 -13.95 -14.82
C ALA A 140 -9.96 -13.93 -13.97
N ILE A 141 -10.03 -13.45 -12.72
CA ILE A 141 -8.90 -13.47 -11.77
C ILE A 141 -8.45 -14.92 -11.54
N VAL A 142 -9.37 -15.83 -11.24
CA VAL A 142 -9.04 -17.24 -11.00
C VAL A 142 -8.35 -17.86 -12.21
N ALA A 143 -8.92 -17.69 -13.41
CA ALA A 143 -8.35 -18.22 -14.65
C ALA A 143 -6.96 -17.64 -14.96
N GLY A 144 -6.76 -16.34 -14.72
CA GLY A 144 -5.46 -15.68 -14.89
C GLY A 144 -4.40 -16.22 -13.94
N VAL A 145 -4.77 -16.51 -12.70
CA VAL A 145 -3.85 -17.09 -11.69
C VAL A 145 -3.53 -18.56 -12.01
N GLU A 146 -4.52 -19.34 -12.43
CA GLU A 146 -4.34 -20.73 -12.89
C GLU A 146 -3.32 -20.81 -14.03
N ARG A 147 -3.46 -19.94 -15.03
CA ARG A 147 -2.53 -19.87 -16.17
C ARG A 147 -1.12 -19.55 -15.72
N ARG A 148 -0.93 -18.54 -14.86
CA ARG A 148 0.40 -18.19 -14.34
C ARG A 148 1.03 -19.33 -13.53
N LEU A 149 0.23 -20.08 -12.77
CA LEU A 149 0.73 -21.24 -12.03
C LEU A 149 1.18 -22.35 -13.00
N ALA A 150 0.41 -22.61 -14.05
CA ALA A 150 0.77 -23.56 -15.09
C ALA A 150 2.06 -23.14 -15.83
N ASP A 151 2.18 -21.87 -16.22
CA ASP A 151 3.37 -21.32 -16.89
C ASP A 151 4.62 -21.49 -16.01
N ARG A 152 4.50 -21.24 -14.70
CA ARG A 152 5.61 -21.44 -13.75
C ARG A 152 5.99 -22.90 -13.59
N LYS A 153 5.03 -23.82 -13.62
CA LYS A 153 5.29 -25.27 -13.54
C LYS A 153 5.98 -25.76 -14.81
N ALA A 154 5.55 -25.28 -15.97
CA ALA A 154 6.15 -25.59 -17.26
C ALA A 154 7.59 -25.06 -17.37
N ALA A 155 7.87 -23.86 -16.84
CA ALA A 155 9.22 -23.29 -16.85
C ALA A 155 10.20 -23.96 -15.86
N ALA A 156 9.70 -24.74 -14.90
CA ALA A 156 10.50 -25.45 -13.90
C ALA A 156 10.71 -26.94 -14.21
N SER A 157 10.13 -27.43 -15.31
CA SER A 157 10.26 -28.81 -15.81
C SER A 157 11.15 -28.83 -17.05
#